data_AF-A0A7S0D7Q1-F1
#
_entry.id   AF-A0A7S0D7Q1-F1
#
_cell.length_a   1.000
_cell.length_b   1.000
_cell.length_c   1.000
_cell.angle_alpha   90.00
_cell.angle_beta   90.00
_cell.angle_gamma   90.00
#
_symmetry.space_group_name_H-M   'P 1'
#
loop_
_entity.id
_entity.type
_entity.pdbx_description
1 polymer ?
#
loop_
_entity_poly.entity_id
_entity_poly.type
_entity_poly.pdbx_seq_one_letter_code
_entity_poly.pdbx_strand_id
1 'polypeptide(L)'
;LWHHPTASLAMSFWLQKREQESTTVEIAHTASLTSPKHINLVVSTCTSLNIYSLCHSSKPTQSVSGGEDKGDAKGKGEQQSRLVLMEEFPLLDKLEAFEVIRLPGDSVDSLAMTFAPAKLSIVRFNADTQTLTTLALRALDGPESMKEASAILTNPPPPLLAKDPENRCICVVALGGNFVFYPLRRPEGKE
;
A
#
# COMPACT_ATOMS: atom_id res chain seq x y z
N LEU A 1 24.06 -12.09 62.67
CA LEU A 1 24.36 -11.79 61.27
C LEU A 1 23.17 -12.23 60.42
N TRP A 2 22.39 -11.29 59.89
CA TRP A 2 21.31 -11.58 58.95
C TRP A 2 21.84 -11.38 57.53
N HIS A 3 21.94 -12.46 56.75
CA HIS A 3 22.25 -12.38 55.32
C HIS A 3 20.97 -12.00 54.57
N HIS A 4 20.91 -10.80 54.02
CA HIS A 4 19.93 -10.47 52.98
C HIS A 4 20.35 -11.16 51.68
N PRO A 5 19.47 -11.91 51.01
CA PRO A 5 19.75 -12.38 49.66
C PRO A 5 19.64 -11.18 48.71
N THR A 6 20.77 -10.78 48.12
CA THR A 6 20.79 -9.88 46.97
C THR A 6 20.14 -10.60 45.80
N ALA A 7 18.87 -10.29 45.52
CA ALA A 7 18.21 -10.73 44.31
C ALA A 7 18.92 -10.10 43.10
N SER A 8 19.68 -10.91 42.38
CA SER A 8 20.19 -10.55 41.06
C SER A 8 19.01 -10.57 40.09
N LEU A 9 18.59 -9.39 39.63
CA LEU A 9 17.59 -9.25 38.57
C LEU A 9 18.22 -9.75 37.26
N ALA A 10 17.91 -11.00 36.89
CA ALA A 10 18.23 -11.50 35.57
C ALA A 10 17.41 -10.71 34.54
N MET A 11 18.09 -9.93 33.70
CA MET A 11 17.46 -9.20 32.61
C MET A 11 17.32 -10.12 31.40
N SER A 12 16.09 -10.33 30.94
CA SER A 12 15.79 -11.14 29.75
C SER A 12 15.51 -10.23 28.56
N PHE A 13 16.06 -10.61 27.41
CA PHE A 13 15.84 -9.92 26.13
C PHE A 13 15.22 -10.90 25.14
N TRP A 14 14.37 -10.40 24.25
CA TRP A 14 13.75 -11.17 23.18
C TRP A 14 14.04 -10.53 21.83
N LEU A 15 14.32 -11.36 20.83
CA LEU A 15 14.45 -10.95 19.43
C LEU A 15 13.27 -11.54 18.66
N GLN A 16 12.53 -10.70 17.96
CA GLN A 16 11.49 -11.14 17.04
C GLN A 16 12.01 -11.12 15.61
N LYS A 17 11.88 -12.24 14.91
CA LYS A 17 12.20 -12.39 13.50
C LYS A 17 10.96 -12.92 12.77
N ARG A 18 10.67 -12.39 11.60
CA ARG A 18 9.63 -12.91 10.71
C ARG A 18 10.30 -13.69 9.58
N GLU A 19 9.88 -14.92 9.34
CA GLU A 19 10.46 -15.79 8.30
C GLU A 19 9.66 -15.78 7.00
N GLN A 20 8.34 -15.59 7.09
CA GLN A 20 7.44 -15.57 5.96
C GLN A 20 6.44 -14.42 6.13
N GLU A 21 6.27 -13.62 5.07
CA GLU A 21 5.25 -12.58 5.03
C GLU A 21 3.86 -13.16 4.76
N SER A 22 2.83 -12.43 5.18
CA SER A 22 1.45 -12.81 4.91
C SER A 22 1.20 -12.83 3.40
N THR A 23 0.53 -13.88 2.92
CA THR A 23 0.17 -14.02 1.49
C THR A 23 -1.28 -13.62 1.21
N THR A 24 -2.05 -13.28 2.24
CA THR A 24 -3.45 -12.88 2.09
C THR A 24 -3.53 -11.48 1.53
N VAL A 25 -4.28 -11.32 0.45
CA VAL A 25 -4.59 -10.01 -0.16
C VAL A 25 -5.78 -9.41 0.56
N GLU A 26 -5.60 -8.20 1.09
CA GLU A 26 -6.69 -7.47 1.77
C GLU A 26 -7.29 -6.40 0.85
N ILE A 27 -6.44 -5.61 0.19
CA ILE A 27 -6.87 -4.50 -0.68
C ILE A 27 -6.06 -4.53 -1.97
N ALA A 28 -6.69 -4.21 -3.09
CA ALA A 28 -6.01 -4.09 -4.37
C ALA A 28 -6.58 -2.94 -5.21
N HIS A 29 -5.68 -2.13 -5.77
CA HIS A 29 -6.03 -1.03 -6.67
C HIS A 29 -5.10 -0.96 -7.87
N THR A 30 -5.63 -0.51 -9.00
CA THR A 30 -4.81 -0.17 -10.18
C THR A 30 -4.36 1.28 -10.10
N ALA A 31 -3.09 1.54 -10.41
CA ALA A 31 -2.48 2.87 -10.36
C ALA A 31 -1.42 3.05 -11.46
N SER A 32 -1.18 4.26 -11.91
CA SER A 32 -0.06 4.61 -12.79
C SER A 32 1.12 5.11 -11.98
N LEU A 33 1.87 4.20 -11.35
CA LEU A 33 2.96 4.54 -10.42
C LEU A 33 4.31 4.76 -11.13
N THR A 34 4.59 3.99 -12.18
CA THR A 34 5.88 4.09 -12.89
C THR A 34 5.86 5.13 -14.00
N SER A 35 4.71 5.28 -14.66
CA SER A 35 4.53 6.16 -15.82
C SER A 35 3.04 6.35 -16.09
N PRO A 36 2.62 7.52 -16.63
CA PRO A 36 1.22 7.77 -17.00
C PRO A 36 0.64 6.78 -18.02
N LYS A 37 1.49 6.06 -18.76
CA LYS A 37 1.07 5.11 -19.80
C LYS A 37 0.96 3.67 -19.30
N HIS A 38 1.54 3.38 -18.14
CA HIS A 38 1.57 2.04 -17.59
C HIS A 38 0.58 1.94 -16.43
N ILE A 39 -0.08 0.78 -16.34
CA ILE A 39 -0.94 0.43 -15.22
C ILE A 39 -0.19 -0.59 -14.38
N ASN A 40 -0.05 -0.26 -13.11
CA ASN A 40 0.47 -1.11 -12.06
C ASN A 40 -0.71 -1.63 -11.24
N LEU A 41 -0.56 -2.85 -10.71
CA LEU A 41 -1.46 -3.39 -9.71
C LEU A 41 -0.79 -3.24 -8.35
N VAL A 42 -1.41 -2.49 -7.45
CA VAL A 42 -0.94 -2.30 -6.08
C VAL A 42 -1.81 -3.18 -5.20
N VAL A 43 -1.17 -4.02 -4.39
CA VAL A 43 -1.84 -5.00 -3.54
C VAL A 43 -1.31 -4.83 -2.13
N SER A 44 -2.18 -4.72 -1.14
CA SER A 44 -1.78 -4.82 0.25
C SER A 44 -2.05 -6.20 0.80
N THR A 45 -1.11 -6.67 1.58
CA THR A 45 -1.32 -7.70 2.58
C THR A 45 -1.52 -7.03 3.94
N CYS A 46 -1.62 -7.81 5.02
CA CYS A 46 -1.76 -7.27 6.38
C CYS A 46 -0.63 -6.26 6.72
N THR A 47 0.63 -6.58 6.41
CA THR A 47 1.78 -5.72 6.77
C THR A 47 2.78 -5.54 5.61
N SER A 48 2.35 -5.70 4.37
CA SER A 48 3.19 -5.38 3.21
C SER A 48 2.38 -4.75 2.08
N LEU A 49 3.06 -3.94 1.28
CA LEU A 49 2.51 -3.32 0.08
C LEU A 49 3.31 -3.79 -1.13
N ASN A 50 2.63 -4.46 -2.05
CA ASN A 50 3.24 -5.13 -3.19
C ASN A 50 2.80 -4.42 -4.48
N ILE A 51 3.77 -4.07 -5.32
CA ILE A 51 3.52 -3.42 -6.60
C ILE A 51 3.84 -4.40 -7.71
N TYR A 52 2.87 -4.67 -8.58
CA TYR A 52 2.99 -5.55 -9.74
C TYR A 52 2.87 -4.78 -11.05
N SER A 53 3.54 -5.30 -12.07
CA SER A 53 3.40 -4.86 -13.46
C SER A 53 2.84 -5.99 -14.32
N LEU A 54 1.99 -5.64 -15.29
CA LEU A 54 1.45 -6.60 -16.25
C LEU A 54 2.43 -6.76 -17.43
N CYS A 55 2.98 -7.95 -17.59
CA CYS A 55 3.82 -8.30 -18.73
C CYS A 55 3.07 -9.22 -19.70
N HIS A 56 3.18 -8.90 -20.99
CA HIS A 56 2.66 -9.74 -22.07
C HIS A 56 3.84 -10.48 -22.71
N SER A 57 3.79 -11.81 -22.78
CA SER A 57 4.77 -12.61 -23.50
C SER A 57 4.10 -13.22 -24.73
N SER A 58 4.61 -12.87 -25.91
CA SER A 58 4.34 -13.65 -27.12
C SER A 58 5.42 -14.71 -27.23
N LYS A 59 5.11 -15.98 -26.92
CA LYS A 59 6.00 -17.08 -27.31
C LYS A 59 5.98 -17.18 -28.84
N PRO A 60 7.12 -17.06 -29.55
CA PRO A 60 7.15 -17.42 -30.96
C PRO A 60 6.96 -18.94 -31.05
N THR A 61 5.90 -19.39 -31.71
CA THR A 61 5.71 -20.78 -32.06
C THR A 61 6.88 -21.19 -32.97
N GLN A 62 7.85 -21.93 -32.43
CA GLN A 62 8.85 -22.60 -33.25
C GLN A 62 8.13 -23.68 -34.04
N SER A 63 7.77 -23.38 -35.29
CA SER A 63 7.43 -24.38 -36.28
C SER A 63 8.70 -25.18 -36.56
N VAL A 64 8.81 -26.36 -35.93
CA VAL A 64 9.73 -27.39 -36.41
C VAL A 64 9.24 -27.75 -37.81
N SER A 65 9.97 -27.32 -38.83
CA SER A 65 9.71 -27.62 -40.23
C SER A 65 9.91 -29.12 -40.48
N GLY A 66 8.83 -29.82 -40.80
CA GLY A 66 8.87 -31.19 -41.27
C GLY A 66 7.48 -31.76 -41.49
N GLY A 67 6.93 -31.58 -42.70
CA GLY A 67 5.71 -32.25 -43.15
C GLY A 67 4.77 -31.31 -43.91
N GLU A 68 4.75 -31.44 -45.23
CA GLU A 68 3.76 -30.82 -46.10
C GLU A 68 2.38 -31.44 -45.84
N ASP A 69 1.43 -30.66 -45.34
CA ASP A 69 0.02 -30.86 -45.71
C ASP A 69 -0.77 -29.55 -45.57
N LYS A 70 -1.61 -29.26 -46.56
CA LYS A 70 -2.42 -28.04 -46.65
C LYS A 70 -3.64 -28.16 -45.72
N GLY A 71 -3.63 -27.41 -44.61
CA GLY A 71 -4.80 -27.24 -43.76
C GLY A 71 -4.85 -25.83 -43.18
N ASP A 72 -5.85 -25.04 -43.58
CA ASP A 72 -6.18 -23.72 -43.04
C ASP A 72 -6.48 -23.78 -41.54
N ALA A 73 -5.48 -23.52 -40.70
CA ALA A 73 -5.66 -23.25 -39.28
C ALA A 73 -4.87 -21.99 -38.91
N LYS A 74 -5.59 -20.87 -38.88
CA LYS A 74 -5.11 -19.58 -38.38
C LYS A 74 -4.80 -19.69 -36.88
N GLY A 75 -3.61 -20.20 -36.55
CA GLY A 75 -3.12 -20.33 -35.18
C GLY A 75 -2.98 -18.95 -34.55
N LYS A 76 -3.95 -18.54 -33.72
CA LYS A 76 -3.78 -17.43 -32.79
C LYS A 76 -2.74 -17.89 -31.76
N GLY A 77 -1.51 -17.37 -31.87
CA GLY A 77 -0.51 -17.54 -30.82
C GLY A 77 -1.11 -17.11 -29.48
N GLU A 78 -1.12 -18.01 -28.51
CA GLU A 78 -1.68 -17.78 -27.18
C GLU A 78 -0.82 -16.71 -26.47
N GLN A 79 -1.35 -15.49 -26.39
CA GLN A 79 -0.70 -14.41 -25.64
C GLN A 79 -0.79 -14.72 -24.14
N GLN A 80 0.33 -15.14 -23.55
CA GLN A 80 0.39 -15.40 -22.11
C GLN A 80 0.70 -14.09 -21.39
N SER A 81 -0.27 -13.62 -20.60
CA SER A 81 -0.12 -12.44 -19.74
C SER A 81 0.21 -12.89 -18.32
N ARG A 82 1.19 -12.23 -17.68
CA ARG A 82 1.57 -12.52 -16.29
C ARG A 82 1.78 -11.23 -15.51
N LEU A 83 1.45 -11.27 -14.23
CA LEU A 83 1.85 -10.24 -13.28
C LEU A 83 3.28 -10.53 -12.81
N VAL A 84 4.11 -9.49 -12.81
CA VAL A 84 5.49 -9.54 -12.30
C VAL A 84 5.55 -8.61 -11.10
N LEU A 85 5.96 -9.15 -9.95
CA LEU A 85 6.23 -8.35 -8.75
C LEU A 85 7.40 -7.41 -9.08
N MET A 86 7.15 -6.10 -8.94
CA MET A 86 8.19 -5.08 -9.07
C MET A 86 8.92 -4.90 -7.75
N GLU A 87 8.16 -4.71 -6.66
CA GLU A 87 8.72 -4.47 -5.34
C GLU A 87 7.70 -4.83 -4.24
N GLU A 88 8.22 -5.26 -3.09
CA GLU A 88 7.45 -5.51 -1.87
C GLU A 88 7.97 -4.62 -0.73
N PHE A 89 7.07 -3.83 -0.14
CA PHE A 89 7.40 -2.92 0.95
C PHE A 89 6.83 -3.44 2.26
N PRO A 90 7.67 -3.92 3.20
CA PRO A 90 7.21 -4.26 4.53
C PRO A 90 6.79 -2.98 5.28
N LEU A 91 5.62 -3.05 5.91
CA LEU A 91 5.04 -1.99 6.72
C LEU A 91 5.17 -2.38 8.21
N LEU A 92 5.42 -1.37 9.05
CA LEU A 92 5.57 -1.59 10.50
C LEU A 92 4.23 -1.82 11.19
N ASP A 93 3.18 -1.21 10.67
CA ASP A 93 1.80 -1.31 11.15
C ASP A 93 0.91 -1.93 10.08
N LYS A 94 -0.22 -2.49 10.51
CA LYS A 94 -1.25 -2.99 9.59
C LYS A 94 -1.82 -1.85 8.75
N LEU A 95 -1.84 -2.02 7.43
CA LEU A 95 -2.49 -1.08 6.53
C LEU A 95 -4.01 -1.29 6.58
N GLU A 96 -4.76 -0.31 7.04
CA GLU A 96 -6.22 -0.46 7.21
C GLU A 96 -6.98 -0.10 5.92
N ALA A 97 -6.52 0.92 5.20
CA ALA A 97 -7.01 1.25 3.87
C ALA A 97 -5.95 2.03 3.08
N PHE A 98 -6.01 1.96 1.75
CA PHE A 98 -5.26 2.88 0.89
C PHE A 98 -6.07 3.29 -0.34
N GLU A 99 -5.77 4.47 -0.86
CA GLU A 99 -6.41 5.05 -2.03
C GLU A 99 -5.37 5.59 -3.02
N VAL A 100 -5.67 5.45 -4.30
CA VAL A 100 -4.81 5.95 -5.38
C VAL A 100 -5.15 7.40 -5.67
N ILE A 101 -4.23 8.32 -5.43
CA ILE A 101 -4.41 9.76 -5.61
C ILE A 101 -3.42 10.30 -6.64
N ARG A 102 -3.74 11.44 -7.26
CA ARG A 102 -2.78 12.16 -8.10
C ARG A 102 -2.54 13.55 -7.53
N LEU A 103 -1.31 13.88 -7.17
CA LEU A 103 -1.03 15.21 -6.66
C LEU A 103 -0.96 16.22 -7.83
N PRO A 104 -1.26 17.52 -7.59
CA PRO A 104 -1.27 18.52 -8.64
C PRO A 104 0.10 18.67 -9.30
N GLY A 105 0.12 18.71 -10.63
CA GLY A 105 1.35 18.82 -11.42
C GLY A 105 2.04 17.47 -11.68
N ASP A 106 1.61 16.39 -11.03
CA ASP A 106 2.21 15.08 -11.25
C ASP A 106 1.55 14.31 -12.40
N SER A 107 2.39 13.59 -13.15
CA SER A 107 1.97 12.71 -14.23
C SER A 107 1.72 11.27 -13.77
N VAL A 108 2.18 10.92 -12.57
CA VAL A 108 2.05 9.60 -11.95
C VAL A 108 1.23 9.67 -10.67
N ASP A 109 0.65 8.54 -10.29
CA ASP A 109 -0.14 8.42 -9.09
C ASP A 109 0.75 8.30 -7.83
N SER A 110 0.15 8.62 -6.70
CA SER A 110 0.68 8.47 -5.35
C SER A 110 -0.36 7.70 -4.53
N LEU A 111 0.04 7.18 -3.38
CA LEU A 111 -0.85 6.39 -2.53
C LEU A 111 -1.10 7.15 -1.23
N ALA A 112 -2.37 7.33 -0.89
CA ALA A 112 -2.78 7.73 0.45
C ALA A 112 -3.08 6.47 1.25
N MET A 113 -2.50 6.32 2.43
CA MET A 113 -2.58 5.13 3.27
C MET A 113 -3.04 5.54 4.66
N THR A 114 -3.92 4.74 5.27
CA THR A 114 -4.34 4.93 6.65
C THR A 114 -4.00 3.74 7.54
N PHE A 115 -3.60 4.03 8.78
CA PHE A 115 -3.21 3.05 9.79
C PHE A 115 -3.92 3.38 11.10
N ALA A 116 -4.16 2.37 11.94
CA ALA A 116 -4.73 2.57 13.27
C ALA A 116 -3.80 3.45 14.16
N PRO A 117 -4.36 4.30 15.05
CA PRO A 117 -5.78 4.56 15.23
C PRO A 117 -6.40 5.52 14.19
N ALA A 118 -5.63 6.48 13.66
CA ALA A 118 -5.96 7.29 12.50
C ALA A 118 -4.70 8.05 12.03
N LYS A 119 -3.75 7.34 11.43
CA LYS A 119 -2.54 7.92 10.84
C LYS A 119 -2.71 7.98 9.33
N LEU A 120 -2.45 9.12 8.71
CA LEU A 120 -2.41 9.28 7.26
C LEU A 120 -0.96 9.34 6.79
N SER A 121 -0.60 8.54 5.79
CA SER A 121 0.66 8.61 5.06
C SER A 121 0.38 8.79 3.57
N ILE A 122 1.04 9.75 2.94
CA ILE A 122 1.03 9.91 1.48
C ILE A 122 2.41 9.53 0.97
N VAL A 123 2.47 8.54 0.07
CA VAL A 123 3.72 8.02 -0.48
C VAL A 123 3.72 8.05 -2.00
N ARG A 124 4.92 8.14 -2.56
CA ARG A 124 5.18 8.05 -4.00
C ARG A 124 6.15 6.93 -4.30
N PHE A 125 5.86 6.14 -5.30
CA PHE A 125 6.79 5.17 -5.84
C PHE A 125 7.78 5.86 -6.78
N ASN A 126 9.07 5.63 -6.56
CA ASN A 126 10.14 6.02 -7.46
C ASN A 126 10.52 4.80 -8.31
N ALA A 127 10.25 4.87 -9.60
CA ALA A 127 10.50 3.77 -10.52
C ALA A 127 12.00 3.52 -10.79
N ASP A 128 12.84 4.54 -10.66
CA ASP A 128 14.28 4.44 -10.94
C ASP A 128 15.01 3.72 -9.80
N THR A 129 14.62 4.02 -8.56
CA THR A 129 15.23 3.43 -7.35
C THR A 129 14.42 2.28 -6.77
N GLN A 130 13.22 2.03 -7.29
CA GLN A 130 12.25 1.06 -6.75
C GLN A 130 11.96 1.30 -5.26
N THR A 131 11.86 2.57 -4.83
CA THR A 131 11.61 2.92 -3.43
C THR A 131 10.30 3.69 -3.25
N LEU A 132 9.75 3.64 -2.05
CA LEU A 132 8.68 4.55 -1.63
C LEU A 132 9.27 5.79 -0.96
N THR A 133 8.85 6.96 -1.41
CA THR A 133 9.15 8.25 -0.79
C THR A 133 7.92 8.76 -0.04
N THR A 134 8.05 9.02 1.25
CA THR A 134 6.98 9.63 2.04
C THR A 134 6.90 11.13 1.74
N LEU A 135 5.76 11.56 1.21
CA LEU A 135 5.48 12.96 0.90
C LEU A 135 4.81 13.69 2.07
N ALA A 136 3.95 12.98 2.82
CA ALA A 136 3.31 13.51 4.01
C ALA A 136 3.04 12.39 5.02
N LEU A 137 3.15 12.72 6.30
CA LEU A 137 2.79 11.82 7.40
C LEU A 137 2.08 12.66 8.48
N ARG A 138 0.89 12.23 8.90
CA ARG A 138 0.08 12.95 9.88
C ARG A 138 -0.66 12.00 10.81
N ALA A 139 -0.56 12.23 12.11
CA ALA A 139 -1.51 11.70 13.07
C ALA A 139 -2.76 12.58 13.05
N LEU A 140 -3.93 11.97 12.82
CA LEU A 140 -5.21 12.68 12.71
C LEU A 140 -6.00 12.68 14.02
N ASP A 141 -5.70 11.73 14.91
CA ASP A 141 -6.24 11.74 16.26
C ASP A 141 -5.44 12.68 17.15
N GLY A 142 -6.15 13.62 17.79
CA GLY A 142 -5.60 14.37 18.92
C GLY A 142 -5.64 13.54 20.20
N PRO A 143 -4.84 13.87 21.22
CA PRO A 143 -4.83 13.14 22.49
C PRO A 143 -6.21 13.12 23.18
N GLU A 144 -7.04 14.13 22.97
CA GLU A 144 -8.38 14.22 23.56
C GLU A 144 -9.41 13.33 22.84
N SER A 145 -9.45 13.35 21.49
CA SER A 145 -10.36 12.48 20.73
C SER A 145 -10.04 11.00 20.92
N MET A 146 -8.75 10.68 21.06
CA MET A 146 -8.29 9.32 21.33
C MET A 146 -8.64 8.85 22.74
N LYS A 147 -8.56 9.73 23.76
CA LYS A 147 -9.01 9.45 25.14
C LYS A 147 -10.52 9.21 25.21
N GLU A 148 -11.32 10.08 24.58
CA GLU A 148 -12.78 9.93 24.60
C GLU A 148 -13.23 8.64 23.91
N ALA A 149 -12.66 8.32 22.75
CA ALA A 149 -12.99 7.08 22.03
C ALA A 149 -12.51 5.82 22.77
N SER A 150 -11.28 5.83 23.30
CA SER A 150 -10.71 4.68 24.04
C SER A 150 -11.33 4.44 25.41
N ALA A 151 -11.89 5.47 26.04
CA ALA A 151 -12.62 5.33 27.31
C ALA A 151 -13.99 4.63 27.13
N ILE A 152 -14.55 4.64 25.91
CA ILE A 152 -15.90 4.14 25.62
C ILE A 152 -15.84 2.79 24.88
N LEU A 153 -14.84 2.57 24.04
CA LEU A 153 -14.74 1.38 23.19
C LEU A 153 -13.45 0.60 23.46
N THR A 154 -13.59 -0.63 23.94
CA THR A 154 -12.48 -1.58 24.14
C THR A 154 -11.80 -2.00 22.83
N ASN A 155 -12.51 -1.90 21.71
CA ASN A 155 -12.01 -2.18 20.37
C ASN A 155 -12.67 -1.22 19.36
N PRO A 156 -12.10 -0.03 19.13
CA PRO A 156 -12.70 0.90 18.19
C PRO A 156 -12.56 0.39 16.74
N PRO A 157 -13.49 0.79 15.84
CA PRO A 157 -13.39 0.40 14.43
C PRO A 157 -12.12 0.98 13.79
N PRO A 158 -11.51 0.28 12.81
CA PRO A 158 -10.35 0.78 12.11
C PRO A 158 -10.70 2.05 11.31
N PRO A 159 -9.73 2.95 11.09
CA PRO A 159 -9.96 4.16 10.31
C PRO A 159 -10.30 3.82 8.87
N LEU A 160 -11.28 4.53 8.31
CA LEU A 160 -11.66 4.41 6.91
C LEU A 160 -10.99 5.52 6.09
N LEU A 161 -10.66 5.23 4.85
CA LEU A 161 -10.13 6.21 3.90
C LEU A 161 -11.04 6.27 2.68
N ALA A 162 -11.41 7.47 2.28
CA ALA A 162 -12.17 7.73 1.07
C ALA A 162 -11.51 8.84 0.26
N LYS A 163 -11.62 8.76 -1.06
CA LYS A 163 -11.10 9.76 -2.00
C LYS A 163 -12.24 10.45 -2.74
N ASP A 164 -12.12 11.76 -2.94
CA ASP A 164 -12.99 12.50 -3.85
C ASP A 164 -12.77 12.04 -5.31
N PRO A 165 -13.81 11.69 -6.09
CA PRO A 165 -13.66 11.25 -7.47
C PRO A 165 -12.97 12.28 -8.37
N GLU A 166 -13.15 13.58 -8.12
CA GLU A 166 -12.46 14.66 -8.81
C GLU A 166 -11.04 14.91 -8.28
N ASN A 167 -10.59 14.10 -7.32
CA ASN A 167 -9.25 14.09 -6.76
C ASN A 167 -8.86 15.47 -6.19
N ARG A 168 -9.80 16.13 -5.49
CA ARG A 168 -9.59 17.41 -4.81
C ARG A 168 -9.15 17.23 -3.36
N CYS A 169 -9.66 16.20 -2.69
CA CYS A 169 -9.33 15.86 -1.31
C CYS A 169 -9.42 14.35 -1.05
N ILE A 170 -8.90 13.95 0.10
CA ILE A 170 -9.18 12.66 0.74
C ILE A 170 -9.83 12.91 2.09
N CYS A 171 -10.61 11.95 2.57
CA CYS A 171 -11.26 11.97 3.87
C CYS A 171 -10.84 10.73 4.65
N VAL A 172 -10.38 10.93 5.88
CA VAL A 172 -10.18 9.84 6.83
C VAL A 172 -11.27 9.92 7.89
N VAL A 173 -11.96 8.80 8.11
CA VAL A 173 -12.87 8.65 9.24
C VAL A 173 -12.03 8.14 10.41
N ALA A 174 -11.73 9.05 11.33
CA ALA A 174 -10.92 8.80 12.50
C ALA A 174 -11.76 8.26 13.67
N LEU A 175 -11.09 7.98 14.79
CA LEU A 175 -11.76 7.49 15.99
C LEU A 175 -12.89 8.43 16.45
N GLY A 176 -14.00 7.84 16.93
CA GLY A 176 -15.17 8.59 17.38
C GLY A 176 -16.08 9.13 16.27
N GLY A 177 -15.86 8.74 15.01
CA GLY A 177 -16.68 9.17 13.88
C GLY A 177 -16.30 10.55 13.33
N ASN A 178 -15.13 11.05 13.70
CA ASN A 178 -14.62 12.34 13.22
C ASN A 178 -14.16 12.23 11.76
N PHE A 179 -14.60 13.16 10.92
CA PHE A 179 -14.18 13.24 9.52
C PHE A 179 -13.03 14.24 9.39
N VAL A 180 -11.89 13.77 8.87
CA VAL A 180 -10.73 14.62 8.62
C VAL A 180 -10.48 14.70 7.13
N PHE A 181 -10.70 15.88 6.56
CA PHE A 181 -10.44 16.15 5.15
C PHE A 181 -9.00 16.66 4.95
N TYR A 182 -8.28 16.02 4.04
CA TYR A 182 -6.96 16.46 3.58
C TYR A 182 -7.08 16.95 2.12
N PRO A 183 -6.92 18.25 1.86
CA PRO A 183 -6.95 18.78 0.50
C PRO A 183 -5.70 18.36 -0.27
N LEU A 184 -5.88 17.84 -1.49
CA LEU A 184 -4.79 17.44 -2.38
C LEU A 184 -4.28 18.61 -3.22
N ARG A 185 -5.14 19.61 -3.47
CA ARG A 185 -4.78 20.87 -4.13
C ARG A 185 -4.43 21.91 -3.08
N ARG A 186 -3.34 22.66 -3.29
CA ARG A 186 -3.20 23.94 -2.59
C ARG A 186 -4.26 24.90 -3.15
N PRO A 187 -4.92 25.71 -2.32
CA PRO A 187 -5.64 26.87 -2.84
C PRO A 187 -4.63 27.74 -3.59
N GLU A 188 -4.91 28.06 -4.84
CA GLU A 188 -4.13 29.04 -5.59
C GLU A 188 -4.14 30.35 -4.80
N GLY A 189 -2.96 30.79 -4.35
CA GLY A 189 -2.81 32.08 -3.65
C GLY A 189 -2.27 31.98 -2.22
N LYS A 190 -0.95 31.84 -2.11
CA LYS A 190 -0.03 32.75 -1.38
C LYS A 190 1.38 32.16 -1.41
N GLU A 191 2.25 32.82 -2.18
CA GLU A 191 3.70 32.80 -1.95
C GLU A 191 4.02 33.39 -0.58
#